data_AF-A0A7S0LFZ8-F1
#
_entry.id   AF-A0A7S0LFZ8-F1
#
_cell.length_a   1.000
_cell.length_b   1.000
_cell.length_c   1.000
_cell.angle_alpha   90.00
_cell.angle_beta   90.00
_cell.angle_gamma   90.00
#
_symmetry.space_group_name_H-M   'P 1'
#
loop_
_entity.id
_entity.type
_entity.pdbx_description
1 polymer ?
#
loop_
_entity_poly.entity_id
_entity_poly.type
_entity_poly.pdbx_seq_one_letter_code
_entity_poly.pdbx_strand_id
1 'polypeptide(L)'
;RWNVGEIVYMLCAILTDHKLLMHAEDPLVLMSAAQGLRSLMSPLPHGSHFIPYLPKTLMSIADTATLINDAASPFIIGTQTTLIQELAADGYVLSPQLIVVDLDRAELRPCSPSGDEAVPFPQGVQR
;
A
#
# COMPACT_ATOMS: atom_id res chain seq x y z
N ARG A 1 13.22 -10.31 2.27
CA ARG A 1 13.21 -10.30 3.76
C ARG A 1 13.29 -8.85 4.17
N TRP A 2 12.36 -8.39 5.01
CA TRP A 2 12.29 -7.00 5.47
C TRP A 2 13.56 -6.55 6.18
N ASN A 3 14.01 -5.35 5.86
CA ASN A 3 15.03 -4.67 6.64
C ASN A 3 14.37 -3.87 7.79
N VAL A 4 15.13 -3.60 8.86
CA VAL A 4 14.60 -2.89 10.03
C VAL A 4 14.13 -1.48 9.67
N GLY A 5 14.83 -0.80 8.76
CA GLY A 5 14.51 0.55 8.32
C GLY A 5 13.15 0.64 7.60
N GLU A 6 12.81 -0.35 6.78
CA GLU A 6 11.52 -0.45 6.08
C GLU A 6 10.38 -0.66 7.05
N ILE A 7 10.58 -1.53 8.06
CA ILE A 7 9.58 -1.78 9.10
C ILE A 7 9.35 -0.50 9.92
N VAL A 8 10.43 0.16 10.33
CA VAL A 8 10.35 1.43 11.10
C VAL A 8 9.70 2.52 10.25
N TYR A 9 10.07 2.65 8.98
CA TYR A 9 9.46 3.62 8.07
C TYR A 9 7.95 3.37 7.94
N MET A 10 7.56 2.12 7.72
CA MET A 10 6.15 1.72 7.60
C MET A 10 5.37 2.05 8.87
N LEU A 11 5.91 1.73 10.05
CA LEU A 11 5.28 2.06 11.32
C LEU A 11 5.17 3.57 11.54
N CYS A 12 6.24 4.33 11.27
CA CYS A 12 6.22 5.79 11.37
C CYS A 12 5.18 6.41 10.43
N ALA A 13 5.10 5.93 9.19
CA ALA A 13 4.14 6.39 8.21
C ALA A 13 2.70 6.17 8.67
N ILE A 14 2.41 4.98 9.19
CA ILE A 14 1.10 4.63 9.76
C ILE A 14 0.74 5.52 10.95
N LEU A 15 1.71 5.76 11.86
CA LEU A 15 1.53 6.61 13.04
C LEU A 15 1.47 8.11 12.73
N THR A 16 1.82 8.50 11.50
CA THR A 16 1.78 9.90 11.02
C THR A 16 0.75 10.07 9.90
N ASP A 17 -0.28 9.23 9.89
CA ASP A 17 -1.47 9.40 9.05
C ASP A 17 -1.16 9.43 7.53
N HIS A 18 -0.24 8.60 7.07
CA HIS A 18 0.00 8.40 5.64
C HIS A 18 -0.98 7.38 5.03
N LYS A 19 -1.16 7.47 3.71
CA LYS A 19 -1.86 6.46 2.91
C LYS A 19 -0.92 5.29 2.64
N LEU A 20 -1.33 4.09 3.02
CA LEU A 20 -0.57 2.86 2.86
C LEU A 20 -1.38 1.82 2.08
N LEU A 21 -0.85 1.40 0.94
CA LEU A 21 -1.39 0.34 0.10
C LEU A 21 -0.44 -0.86 0.14
N MET A 22 -0.91 -1.97 0.68
CA MET A 22 -0.21 -3.26 0.64
C MET A 22 -0.73 -4.08 -0.51
N HIS A 23 0.15 -4.83 -1.17
CA HIS A 23 -0.25 -5.87 -2.10
C HIS A 23 0.51 -7.17 -1.90
N ALA A 24 -0.16 -8.27 -2.22
CA ALA A 24 0.38 -9.62 -2.22
C ALA A 24 -0.41 -10.50 -3.20
N GLU A 25 0.14 -11.63 -3.60
CA GLU A 25 -0.58 -12.66 -4.36
C GLU A 25 -1.62 -13.40 -3.49
N ASP A 26 -1.28 -13.67 -2.23
CA ASP A 26 -2.14 -14.39 -1.29
C ASP A 26 -2.92 -13.45 -0.35
N PRO A 27 -4.27 -13.45 -0.39
CA PRO A 27 -5.10 -12.70 0.54
C PRO A 27 -4.84 -13.00 2.03
N LEU A 28 -4.44 -14.21 2.39
CA LEU A 28 -4.13 -14.55 3.78
C LEU A 28 -2.89 -13.81 4.30
N VAL A 29 -1.91 -13.56 3.42
CA VAL A 29 -0.72 -12.75 3.74
C VAL A 29 -1.13 -11.31 4.02
N LEU A 30 -2.03 -10.74 3.20
CA LEU A 30 -2.56 -9.38 3.41
C LEU A 30 -3.30 -9.24 4.73
N MET A 31 -4.20 -10.18 5.03
CA MET A 31 -4.96 -10.20 6.27
C MET A 31 -4.04 -10.30 7.49
N SER A 32 -3.02 -11.17 7.43
CA SER A 32 -2.05 -11.38 8.50
C SER A 32 -1.17 -10.16 8.73
N ALA A 33 -0.67 -9.55 7.64
CA ALA A 33 0.15 -8.34 7.70
C ALA A 33 -0.65 -7.15 8.26
N ALA A 34 -1.87 -6.93 7.77
CA ALA A 34 -2.75 -5.87 8.25
C ALA A 34 -3.04 -6.01 9.75
N GLN A 35 -3.33 -7.22 10.22
CA GLN A 35 -3.59 -7.49 11.64
C GLN A 35 -2.33 -7.33 12.50
N GLY A 36 -1.16 -7.73 11.99
CA GLY A 36 0.13 -7.51 12.63
C GLY A 36 0.41 -6.02 12.83
N LEU A 37 0.26 -5.22 11.77
CA LEU A 37 0.42 -3.76 11.83
C LEU A 37 -0.55 -3.13 12.82
N ARG A 38 -1.82 -3.56 12.82
CA ARG A 38 -2.81 -3.09 13.79
C ARG A 38 -2.44 -3.40 15.23
N SER A 39 -1.86 -4.57 15.46
CA SER A 39 -1.42 -4.99 16.80
C SER A 39 -0.21 -4.18 17.27
N LEU A 40 0.72 -3.85 16.37
CA LEU A 40 1.88 -3.01 16.67
C LEU A 40 1.52 -1.57 17.04
N MET A 41 0.38 -1.07 16.57
CA MET A 41 -0.11 0.25 16.94
C MET A 41 -0.73 0.31 18.33
N SER A 42 -1.03 -0.82 18.98
CA SER A 42 -1.69 -0.81 20.29
C SER A 42 -0.79 -0.17 21.37
N PRO A 43 -1.32 0.72 22.25
CA PRO A 43 -2.71 1.16 22.41
C PRO A 43 -3.05 2.48 21.69
N LEU A 44 -2.24 2.92 20.73
CA LEU A 44 -2.39 4.22 20.07
C LEU A 44 -3.68 4.26 19.24
N PRO A 45 -4.43 5.37 19.28
CA PRO A 45 -5.59 5.55 18.43
C PRO A 45 -5.12 5.68 16.97
N HIS A 46 -5.71 4.88 16.09
CA HIS A 46 -5.47 4.96 14.66
C HIS A 46 -6.79 5.38 13.97
N GLY A 47 -6.81 6.59 13.42
CA GLY A 47 -8.00 7.22 12.81
C GLY A 47 -8.18 6.92 11.32
N SER A 48 -7.28 6.13 10.72
CA SER A 48 -7.25 5.85 9.30
C SER A 48 -8.26 4.77 8.90
N HIS A 49 -8.76 4.81 7.66
CA HIS A 49 -9.60 3.74 7.14
C HIS A 49 -8.79 2.45 7.05
N PHE A 50 -9.36 1.34 7.52
CA PHE A 50 -8.66 0.06 7.59
C PHE A 50 -9.41 -0.99 6.78
N ILE A 51 -8.87 -1.35 5.62
CA ILE A 51 -9.40 -2.40 4.73
C ILE A 51 -8.29 -3.45 4.55
N PRO A 52 -8.26 -4.51 5.39
CA PRO A 52 -7.23 -5.55 5.34
C PRO A 52 -7.08 -6.20 3.96
N TYR A 53 -8.19 -6.31 3.25
CA TYR A 53 -8.26 -6.89 1.92
C TYR A 53 -9.40 -6.26 1.13
N LEU A 54 -9.07 -5.67 0.01
CA LEU A 54 -9.96 -5.12 -0.99
C LEU A 54 -10.02 -6.08 -2.19
N PRO A 55 -11.12 -6.82 -2.37
CA PRO A 55 -11.26 -7.71 -3.51
C PRO A 55 -11.36 -6.93 -4.81
N LYS A 56 -10.65 -7.38 -5.85
CA LYS A 56 -10.74 -6.81 -7.21
C LYS A 56 -12.18 -6.76 -7.75
N THR A 57 -13.06 -7.68 -7.35
CA THR A 57 -14.44 -7.76 -7.86
C THR A 57 -15.39 -6.74 -7.21
N LEU A 58 -14.93 -5.96 -6.23
CA LEU A 58 -15.82 -5.10 -5.46
C LEU A 58 -16.25 -3.84 -6.23
N MET A 59 -15.38 -3.32 -7.09
CA MET A 59 -15.63 -2.09 -7.84
C MET A 59 -14.90 -2.10 -9.18
N SER A 60 -15.22 -1.15 -10.06
CA SER A 60 -14.51 -1.01 -11.33
C SER A 60 -13.05 -0.60 -11.13
N ILE A 61 -12.22 -0.80 -12.15
CA ILE A 61 -10.82 -0.38 -12.11
C ILE A 61 -10.68 1.14 -11.92
N ALA A 62 -11.58 1.92 -12.54
CA ALA A 62 -11.63 3.38 -12.42
C ALA A 62 -12.01 3.81 -10.99
N ASP A 63 -13.02 3.18 -10.40
CA ASP A 63 -13.42 3.48 -9.02
C ASP A 63 -12.32 3.10 -8.02
N THR A 64 -11.62 2.00 -8.28
CA THR A 64 -10.46 1.57 -7.49
C THR A 64 -9.36 2.61 -7.55
N ALA A 65 -9.04 3.12 -8.74
CA ALA A 65 -8.03 4.17 -8.92
C ALA A 65 -8.41 5.44 -8.14
N THR A 66 -9.66 5.88 -8.24
CA THR A 66 -10.17 7.04 -7.48
C THR A 66 -10.09 6.81 -5.97
N LEU A 67 -10.49 5.63 -5.48
CA LEU A 67 -10.38 5.31 -4.06
C LEU A 67 -8.93 5.38 -3.56
N ILE A 68 -7.99 4.80 -4.30
CA ILE A 68 -6.59 4.69 -3.88
C ILE A 68 -5.85 6.04 -4.00
N ASN A 69 -6.06 6.76 -5.10
CA ASN A 69 -5.33 7.99 -5.38
C ASN A 69 -5.96 9.22 -4.69
N ASP A 70 -7.28 9.33 -4.74
CA ASP A 70 -7.99 10.58 -4.45
C ASP A 70 -8.61 10.62 -3.04
N ALA A 71 -8.47 9.55 -2.24
CA ALA A 71 -8.97 9.54 -0.86
C ALA A 71 -8.42 10.74 -0.07
N ALA A 72 -9.29 11.53 0.56
CA ALA A 72 -8.88 12.67 1.36
C ALA A 72 -8.32 12.26 2.74
N SER A 73 -8.73 11.09 3.24
CA SER A 73 -8.35 10.57 4.55
C SER A 73 -7.21 9.53 4.45
N PRO A 74 -6.37 9.41 5.50
CA PRO A 74 -5.39 8.34 5.62
C PRO A 74 -6.06 6.97 5.59
N PHE A 75 -5.36 5.96 5.08
CA PHE A 75 -5.85 4.59 5.04
C PHE A 75 -4.73 3.55 5.09
N ILE A 76 -5.09 2.35 5.48
CA ILE A 76 -4.35 1.11 5.27
C ILE A 76 -5.26 0.20 4.45
N ILE A 77 -4.88 -0.08 3.21
CA ILE A 77 -5.63 -0.96 2.29
C ILE A 77 -4.71 -2.09 1.84
N GLY A 78 -5.19 -3.33 1.88
CA GLY A 78 -4.54 -4.48 1.23
C GLY A 78 -5.26 -4.87 -0.06
N THR A 79 -4.56 -5.25 -1.12
CA THR A 79 -5.17 -5.76 -2.37
C THR A 79 -4.30 -6.80 -3.08
N GLN A 80 -4.88 -7.54 -4.03
CA GLN A 80 -4.09 -8.48 -4.83
C GLN A 80 -3.10 -7.74 -5.75
N THR A 81 -1.91 -8.31 -5.92
CA THR A 81 -0.90 -7.80 -6.86
C THR A 81 -1.45 -7.66 -8.29
N THR A 82 -2.37 -8.53 -8.70
CA THR A 82 -3.05 -8.47 -10.00
C THR A 82 -3.87 -7.20 -10.20
N LEU A 83 -4.52 -6.67 -9.15
CA LEU A 83 -5.28 -5.41 -9.26
C LEU A 83 -4.35 -4.22 -9.51
N ILE A 84 -3.18 -4.21 -8.87
CA ILE A 84 -2.15 -3.18 -9.09
C ILE A 84 -1.62 -3.22 -10.52
N GLN A 85 -1.37 -4.42 -11.05
CA GLN A 85 -0.93 -4.61 -12.43
C GLN A 85 -1.97 -4.15 -13.44
N GLU A 86 -3.26 -4.38 -13.17
CA GLU A 86 -4.35 -3.93 -14.03
C GLU A 86 -4.54 -2.42 -14.00
N LEU A 87 -4.40 -1.79 -12.83
CA LEU A 87 -4.40 -0.33 -12.74
C LEU A 87 -3.30 0.26 -13.65
N ALA A 88 -2.09 -0.31 -13.60
CA ALA A 88 -0.98 0.11 -14.43
C ALA A 88 -1.23 -0.18 -15.93
N ALA A 89 -1.81 -1.33 -16.27
CA ALA A 89 -2.13 -1.71 -17.64
C ALA A 89 -3.18 -0.77 -18.28
N ASP A 90 -4.15 -0.31 -17.49
CA ASP A 90 -5.17 0.65 -17.91
C ASP A 90 -4.69 2.11 -17.88
N GLY A 91 -3.40 2.34 -17.61
CA GLY A 91 -2.76 3.66 -17.66
C GLY A 91 -2.90 4.50 -16.40
N TYR A 92 -3.42 3.95 -15.30
CA TYR A 92 -3.44 4.64 -14.01
C TYR A 92 -2.07 4.63 -13.35
N VAL A 93 -1.69 5.78 -12.82
CA VAL A 93 -0.45 5.96 -12.04
C VAL A 93 -0.83 6.10 -10.57
N LEU A 94 -0.17 5.34 -9.70
CA LEU A 94 -0.36 5.46 -8.25
C LEU A 94 0.24 6.77 -7.75
N SER A 95 -0.53 7.51 -6.96
CA SER A 95 -0.15 8.80 -6.38
C SER A 95 1.23 8.73 -5.72
N PRO A 96 2.09 9.75 -5.90
CA PRO A 96 3.41 9.79 -5.24
C PRO A 96 3.30 9.91 -3.71
N GLN A 97 2.14 10.33 -3.20
CA GLN A 97 1.86 10.43 -1.77
C GLN A 97 1.50 9.08 -1.13
N LEU A 98 1.29 8.04 -1.95
CA LEU A 98 0.92 6.71 -1.51
C LEU A 98 2.15 5.87 -1.22
N ILE A 99 2.23 5.32 -0.01
CA ILE A 99 3.23 4.32 0.33
C ILE A 99 2.73 2.97 -0.17
N VAL A 100 3.53 2.32 -1.03
CA VAL A 100 3.18 1.03 -1.63
C VAL A 100 4.08 -0.03 -1.05
N VAL A 101 3.49 -1.12 -0.57
CA VAL A 101 4.19 -2.19 0.14
C VAL A 101 3.94 -3.51 -0.59
N ASP A 102 5.00 -4.09 -1.16
CA ASP A 102 4.97 -5.43 -1.76
C ASP A 102 5.33 -6.45 -0.66
N LEU A 103 4.33 -7.19 -0.19
CA LEU A 103 4.51 -8.18 0.86
C LEU A 103 5.21 -9.46 0.36
N ASP A 104 5.13 -9.77 -0.93
CA ASP A 104 5.73 -10.96 -1.53
C ASP A 104 7.24 -10.78 -1.70
N ARG A 105 7.65 -9.57 -2.12
CA ARG A 105 9.08 -9.21 -2.32
C ARG A 105 9.73 -8.64 -1.08
N ALA A 106 8.94 -8.22 -0.10
CA ALA A 106 9.37 -7.43 1.05
C ALA A 106 10.05 -6.14 0.59
N GLU A 107 9.35 -5.38 -0.25
CA GLU A 107 9.79 -4.09 -0.79
C GLU A 107 8.79 -3.00 -0.40
N LEU A 108 9.30 -1.79 -0.21
CA LEU A 108 8.49 -0.62 0.11
C LEU A 108 8.87 0.53 -0.82
N ARG A 109 7.88 1.12 -1.48
CA ARG A 109 8.00 2.39 -2.18
C ARG A 109 7.57 3.51 -1.22
N PRO A 110 8.50 4.35 -0.75
CA PRO A 110 8.16 5.47 0.13
C PRO A 110 7.36 6.54 -0.62
N CYS A 111 6.70 7.41 0.15
CA CYS A 111 6.10 8.62 -0.39
C CYS A 111 7.20 9.53 -0.97
N SER A 112 7.00 10.04 -2.18
CA SER A 112 7.87 11.04 -2.79
C SER A 112 7.33 12.45 -2.51
N PRO A 113 8.07 13.31 -1.79
CA PRO A 113 7.62 14.66 -1.43
C PRO A 113 7.56 15.63 -2.62
N SER A 114 8.23 15.31 -3.72
CA SER A 114 8.19 16.05 -4.99
C SER A 114 7.11 15.47 -5.88
N GLY A 115 5.97 16.16 -6.00
CA GLY A 115 4.82 15.77 -6.82
C GLY A 115 5.05 15.81 -8.35
N ASP A 116 6.29 15.62 -8.82
CA ASP A 116 6.68 15.81 -10.23
C ASP A 116 7.37 14.60 -10.88
N GLU A 117 7.60 13.49 -10.18
CA GLU A 117 8.16 12.29 -10.80
C GLU A 117 7.35 11.04 -10.47
N ALA A 118 6.60 10.55 -11.46
CA ALA A 118 6.06 9.20 -11.46
C ALA A 118 7.23 8.22 -11.60
N VAL A 119 7.72 7.71 -10.47
CA VAL A 119 8.78 6.70 -10.47
C VAL A 119 8.18 5.34 -10.85
N PRO A 120 8.68 4.66 -11.90
CA PRO A 120 8.22 3.31 -12.26
C PRO A 120 8.50 2.31 -11.14
N PHE A 121 7.74 1.21 -11.11
CA PHE A 121 7.98 0.09 -10.20
C PHE A 121 9.45 -0.38 -10.24
N PRO A 122 10.03 -0.81 -9.10
CA PRO A 122 11.35 -1.42 -9.11
C PRO A 122 11.33 -2.66 -10.01
N GLN A 123 12.02 -2.58 -11.14
CA GLN A 123 12.35 -3.77 -11.92
C GLN A 123 13.41 -4.52 -11.12
N GLY A 124 13.05 -5.74 -10.71
CA GLY A 124 13.80 -6.55 -9.76
C GLY A 124 15.31 -6.50 -9.99
N VAL A 125 16.04 -6.10 -8.95
CA VAL A 125 17.49 -6.26 -8.90
C VAL A 125 17.76 -7.76 -8.87
N GLN A 126 18.29 -8.31 -9.96
CA GLN A 126 18.91 -9.63 -9.94
C GLN A 126 20.00 -9.62 -8.88
N ARG A 127 19.81 -10.44 -7.85
CA ARG A 127 20.85 -10.77 -6.86
C ARG A 127 21.92 -11.65 -7.51
#